data_AF-A0A925J4B4-F1
#
_entry.id   AF-A0A925J4B4-F1
#
_cell.length_a   1.000
_cell.length_b   1.000
_cell.length_c   1.000
_cell.angle_alpha   90.00
_cell.angle_beta   90.00
_cell.angle_gamma   90.00
#
_symmetry.space_group_name_H-M   'P 1'
#
loop_
_entity.id
_entity.type
_entity.pdbx_description
1 polymer ?
#
loop_
_entity_poly.entity_id
_entity_poly.type
_entity_poly.pdbx_seq_one_letter_code
_entity_poly.pdbx_strand_id
1 'polypeptide(L)'
;MSTLFNRHSTDTSLRGVAHRIRNPRSQSKSVLIITGYDYFLNKGDLRRLLRQFGEIILVPRTISDNYRLNEAVRPLMRKYRRIHLVTNPQYDQQHHVVYELVVRLSKSIDVSTVYDFCERNLRKIYIPESFEENGLAPDALHAFGPLQRWFKKALDLSVASSMLVVSSPLWLLSAWRIRVESPGPVFYQQPRLGRDETEFNCLKFRSMRLDAEAGGAAFSSRHDKRVFPFGATMRATRMDELPQLINVLRGELSIIGPRPE
;
A
#
# COMPACT_ATOMS: atom_id res chain seq x y z
N MET A 1 8.54 -8.94 -18.68
CA MET A 1 8.66 -7.48 -18.41
C MET A 1 9.54 -6.74 -19.42
N SER A 2 10.51 -7.41 -20.05
CA SER A 2 11.23 -6.94 -21.27
C SER A 2 10.32 -6.57 -22.45
N THR A 3 9.08 -7.07 -22.46
CA THR A 3 8.07 -6.85 -23.50
C THR A 3 7.28 -5.54 -23.38
N LEU A 4 7.38 -4.81 -22.26
CA LEU A 4 6.64 -3.55 -22.04
C LEU A 4 7.25 -2.35 -22.78
N PHE A 5 8.58 -2.36 -22.95
CA PHE A 5 9.33 -1.31 -23.63
C PHE A 5 9.57 -1.60 -25.12
N ASN A 6 9.20 -2.78 -25.62
CA ASN A 6 9.61 -3.25 -26.95
C ASN A 6 8.74 -2.71 -28.11
N ARG A 7 7.71 -1.90 -27.82
CA ARG A 7 6.81 -1.29 -28.83
C ARG A 7 6.97 0.22 -29.02
N HIS A 8 7.78 0.89 -28.20
CA HIS A 8 8.14 2.29 -28.38
C HIS A 8 9.64 2.34 -28.67
N SER A 9 10.03 3.03 -29.74
CA SER A 9 11.40 3.11 -30.24
C SER A 9 12.38 3.46 -29.11
N THR A 10 13.05 2.45 -28.58
CA THR A 10 14.16 2.63 -27.63
C THR A 10 15.37 3.05 -28.44
N ASP A 11 15.76 4.31 -28.30
CA ASP A 11 16.97 4.85 -28.90
C ASP A 11 18.18 4.11 -28.32
N THR A 12 19.00 3.50 -29.17
CA THR A 12 20.05 2.54 -28.78
C THR A 12 21.14 3.17 -27.90
N SER A 13 21.28 4.50 -27.93
CA SER A 13 22.23 5.31 -27.15
C SER A 13 21.86 5.46 -25.66
N LEU A 14 20.62 5.11 -25.27
CA LEU A 14 20.11 5.30 -23.89
C LEU A 14 19.87 3.97 -23.15
N ARG A 15 20.15 2.83 -23.79
CA ARG A 15 19.94 1.50 -23.19
C ARG A 15 20.79 1.37 -21.91
N GLY A 16 20.11 1.36 -20.77
CA GLY A 16 20.71 1.22 -19.44
C GLY A 16 20.88 2.52 -18.64
N VAL A 17 20.61 3.70 -19.23
CA VAL A 17 20.81 5.01 -18.57
C VAL A 17 19.52 5.83 -18.49
N ALA A 18 18.59 5.71 -19.43
CA ALA A 18 17.27 6.33 -19.29
C ALA A 18 16.26 5.66 -20.21
N HIS A 19 15.00 5.62 -19.78
CA HIS A 19 13.91 5.13 -20.62
C HIS A 19 13.22 6.31 -21.28
N ARG A 20 13.36 6.39 -22.60
CA ARG A 20 12.72 7.41 -23.44
C ARG A 20 11.45 6.87 -24.08
N ILE A 21 10.36 7.59 -23.90
CA ILE A 21 9.05 7.26 -24.46
C ILE A 21 8.55 8.47 -25.23
N ARG A 22 8.41 8.32 -26.55
CA ARG A 22 8.01 9.41 -27.44
C ARG A 22 6.62 9.16 -28.01
N ASN A 23 5.83 10.23 -28.10
CA ASN A 23 4.58 10.22 -28.86
C ASN A 23 4.80 10.90 -30.23
N PRO A 24 4.97 10.13 -31.32
CA PRO A 24 5.26 10.69 -32.66
C PRO A 24 4.12 11.55 -33.22
N ARG A 25 2.90 11.43 -32.68
CA ARG A 25 1.73 12.23 -33.08
C ARG A 25 1.57 13.52 -32.28
N SER A 26 2.39 13.74 -31.26
CA SER A 26 2.27 14.93 -30.41
C SER A 26 3.00 16.12 -31.02
N GLN A 27 2.28 17.24 -31.20
CA GLN A 27 2.86 18.53 -31.57
C GLN A 27 3.44 19.29 -30.37
N SER A 28 3.35 18.72 -29.16
CA SER A 28 3.79 19.37 -27.93
C SER A 28 5.32 19.57 -27.93
N LYS A 29 5.74 20.82 -27.73
CA LYS A 29 7.15 21.22 -27.61
C LYS A 29 7.68 21.12 -26.17
N SER A 30 7.00 20.36 -25.31
CA SER A 30 7.43 20.07 -23.94
C SER A 30 7.95 18.65 -23.77
N VAL A 31 8.95 18.52 -22.90
CA VAL A 31 9.50 17.23 -22.45
C VAL A 31 9.30 17.10 -20.94
N LEU A 32 8.93 15.89 -20.51
CA LEU A 32 8.83 15.51 -19.12
C LEU A 32 10.03 14.66 -18.73
N ILE A 33 10.76 15.07 -17.71
CA ILE A 33 11.89 14.31 -17.14
C ILE A 33 11.48 13.91 -15.73
N ILE A 34 11.54 12.62 -15.41
CA ILE A 34 11.24 12.10 -14.07
C ILE A 34 12.49 11.39 -13.56
N THR A 35 13.03 11.88 -12.45
CA THR A 35 14.20 11.31 -11.78
C THR A 35 13.81 10.33 -10.67
N GLY A 36 14.67 9.35 -10.41
CA GLY A 36 14.47 8.35 -9.36
C GLY A 36 13.17 7.55 -9.51
N TYR A 37 12.78 7.18 -10.74
CA TYR A 37 11.55 6.39 -10.92
C TYR A 37 11.81 4.91 -10.56
N ASP A 38 10.99 4.37 -9.67
CA ASP A 38 10.92 2.93 -9.37
C ASP A 38 9.47 2.42 -9.58
N TYR A 39 9.09 2.26 -10.85
CA TYR A 39 7.86 1.58 -11.26
C TYR A 39 6.49 2.14 -10.78
N PHE A 40 6.39 3.37 -10.27
CA PHE A 40 5.08 3.93 -9.86
C PHE A 40 4.11 4.27 -11.03
N LEU A 41 4.61 4.30 -12.27
CA LEU A 41 3.82 4.68 -13.46
C LEU A 41 3.24 3.47 -14.19
N ASN A 42 1.92 3.40 -14.24
CA ASN A 42 1.20 2.38 -15.01
C ASN A 42 1.09 2.76 -16.50
N LYS A 43 0.76 1.79 -17.37
CA LYS A 43 0.48 2.03 -18.80
C LYS A 43 -0.61 3.09 -19.04
N GLY A 44 -1.57 3.21 -18.12
CA GLY A 44 -2.61 4.23 -18.17
C GLY A 44 -2.04 5.63 -17.94
N ASP A 45 -1.17 5.75 -16.95
CA ASP A 45 -0.52 7.01 -16.58
C ASP A 45 0.39 7.50 -17.70
N LEU A 46 1.24 6.62 -18.25
CA LEU A 46 2.10 6.93 -19.40
C LEU A 46 1.29 7.42 -20.61
N ARG A 47 0.16 6.75 -20.93
CA ARG A 47 -0.73 7.20 -22.00
C ARG A 47 -1.33 8.58 -21.74
N ARG A 48 -1.67 8.90 -20.49
CA ARG A 48 -2.20 10.21 -20.09
C ARG A 48 -1.13 11.30 -20.23
N LEU A 49 0.08 11.03 -19.72
CA LEU A 49 1.20 11.95 -19.79
C LEU A 49 1.65 12.21 -21.24
N LEU A 50 1.68 11.19 -22.09
CA LEU A 50 2.03 11.33 -23.52
C LEU A 50 1.02 12.14 -24.34
N ARG A 51 -0.17 12.45 -23.80
CA ARG A 51 -1.09 13.44 -24.40
C ARG A 51 -0.69 14.87 -24.08
N GLN A 52 -0.02 15.10 -22.95
CA GLN A 52 0.38 16.42 -22.47
C GLN A 52 1.83 16.76 -22.89
N PHE A 53 2.71 15.77 -22.87
CA PHE A 53 4.13 15.90 -23.18
C PHE A 53 4.46 15.20 -24.50
N GLY A 54 5.33 15.81 -25.30
CA GLY A 54 5.76 15.23 -26.58
C GLY A 54 6.70 14.04 -26.38
N GLU A 55 7.44 14.07 -25.28
CA GLU A 55 8.42 13.05 -24.93
C GLU A 55 8.56 12.95 -23.41
N ILE A 56 8.71 11.73 -22.91
CA ILE A 56 8.92 11.42 -21.49
C ILE A 56 10.27 10.72 -21.36
N ILE A 57 11.08 11.20 -20.43
CA ILE A 57 12.38 10.65 -20.07
C ILE A 57 12.28 10.19 -18.62
N LEU A 58 12.51 8.92 -18.40
CA LEU A 58 12.51 8.31 -17.09
C LEU A 58 13.96 7.97 -16.74
N VAL A 59 14.46 8.51 -15.63
CA VAL A 59 15.81 8.25 -15.10
C VAL A 59 15.70 7.35 -13.85
N PRO A 60 16.13 6.08 -13.92
CA PRO A 60 15.95 5.14 -12.80
C PRO A 60 16.82 5.52 -11.60
N ARG A 61 16.40 5.10 -10.40
CA ARG A 61 17.12 5.34 -9.14
C ARG A 61 18.55 4.79 -9.14
N THR A 62 18.84 3.72 -9.86
CA THR A 62 20.09 2.97 -9.77
C THR A 62 21.29 3.60 -10.49
N ILE A 63 21.12 4.78 -11.09
CA ILE A 63 22.17 5.40 -11.90
C ILE A 63 23.11 6.22 -11.04
N SER A 64 24.36 5.78 -10.98
CA SER A 64 25.47 6.51 -10.35
C SER A 64 26.35 7.26 -11.36
N ASP A 65 26.25 6.94 -12.66
CA ASP A 65 27.09 7.54 -13.71
C ASP A 65 26.49 8.86 -14.22
N ASN A 66 26.80 9.92 -13.49
CA ASN A 66 26.39 11.29 -13.79
C ASN A 66 26.89 11.80 -15.15
N TYR A 67 28.02 11.28 -15.64
CA TYR A 67 28.57 11.68 -16.94
C TYR A 67 27.67 11.14 -18.07
N ARG A 68 27.37 9.84 -18.05
CA ARG A 68 26.48 9.22 -19.05
C ARG A 68 25.08 9.80 -19.01
N LEU A 69 24.56 10.10 -17.81
CA LEU A 69 23.26 10.74 -17.65
C LEU A 69 23.25 12.15 -18.27
N ASN A 70 24.30 12.93 -18.07
CA ASN A 70 24.44 14.24 -18.70
C ASN A 70 24.49 14.12 -20.22
N GLU A 71 25.33 13.22 -20.74
CA GLU A 71 25.44 12.99 -22.19
C GLU A 71 24.10 12.59 -22.83
N ALA A 72 23.33 11.77 -22.14
CA ALA A 72 21.98 11.36 -22.53
C ALA A 72 20.97 12.51 -22.56
N VAL A 73 20.95 13.34 -21.51
CA VAL A 73 19.92 14.36 -21.30
C VAL A 73 20.24 15.67 -22.04
N ARG A 74 21.51 16.06 -22.13
CA ARG A 74 21.99 17.31 -22.76
C ARG A 74 21.46 17.56 -24.19
N PRO A 75 21.47 16.61 -25.14
CA PRO A 75 20.95 16.85 -26.48
C PRO A 75 19.42 17.05 -26.48
N LEU A 76 18.70 16.36 -25.60
CA LEU A 76 17.24 16.46 -25.46
C LEU A 76 16.84 17.82 -24.91
N MET A 77 17.62 18.31 -23.95
CA MET A 77 17.47 19.66 -23.44
C MET A 77 17.68 20.74 -24.49
N ARG A 78 18.55 20.53 -25.50
CA ARG A 78 18.69 21.48 -26.61
C ARG A 78 17.46 21.49 -27.51
N LYS A 79 16.86 20.32 -27.77
CA LYS A 79 15.71 20.12 -28.68
C LYS A 79 14.41 20.77 -28.19
N TYR A 80 14.11 20.71 -26.89
CA TYR A 80 12.83 21.18 -26.32
C TYR A 80 12.93 22.57 -25.68
N ARG A 81 11.90 23.42 -25.83
CA ARG A 81 11.88 24.78 -25.27
C ARG A 81 11.32 24.84 -23.84
N ARG A 82 10.34 23.97 -23.52
CA ARG A 82 9.73 23.85 -22.18
C ARG A 82 10.10 22.49 -21.59
N ILE A 83 10.60 22.48 -20.37
CA ILE A 83 11.04 21.26 -19.68
C ILE A 83 10.27 21.17 -18.36
N HIS A 84 9.61 20.04 -18.12
CA HIS A 84 9.03 19.72 -16.82
C HIS A 84 9.94 18.70 -16.15
N LEU A 85 10.61 19.10 -15.07
CA LEU A 85 11.45 18.24 -14.26
C LEU A 85 10.67 17.79 -13.02
N VAL A 86 10.41 16.51 -12.92
CA VAL A 86 9.80 15.87 -11.76
C VAL A 86 10.91 15.26 -10.93
N THR A 87 11.00 15.73 -9.71
CA THR A 87 12.10 15.42 -8.81
C THR A 87 11.62 14.49 -7.71
N ASN A 88 12.34 13.42 -7.44
CA ASN A 88 12.17 12.66 -6.21
C ASN A 88 13.18 13.18 -5.16
N PRO A 89 12.75 14.00 -4.17
CA PRO A 89 13.66 14.63 -3.20
C PRO A 89 14.60 13.66 -2.48
N GLN A 90 14.26 12.38 -2.44
CA GLN A 90 15.02 11.34 -1.74
C GLN A 90 16.16 10.75 -2.55
N TYR A 91 15.96 10.64 -3.86
CA TYR A 91 16.94 10.01 -4.76
C TYR A 91 17.72 11.04 -5.59
N ASP A 92 17.28 12.29 -5.55
CA ASP A 92 17.80 13.32 -6.42
C ASP A 92 19.13 13.93 -6.00
N GLN A 93 19.67 13.54 -4.84
CA GLN A 93 21.07 13.82 -4.52
C GLN A 93 22.01 13.29 -5.61
N GLN A 94 21.67 12.17 -6.24
CA GLN A 94 22.46 11.59 -7.33
C GLN A 94 22.27 12.35 -8.65
N HIS A 95 21.10 12.96 -8.86
CA HIS A 95 20.75 13.61 -10.12
C HIS A 95 21.07 15.12 -10.16
N HIS A 96 21.92 15.65 -9.26
CA HIS A 96 22.30 17.08 -9.20
C HIS A 96 22.70 17.66 -10.57
N VAL A 97 23.36 16.87 -11.42
CA VAL A 97 23.79 17.29 -12.76
C VAL A 97 22.59 17.63 -13.67
N VAL A 98 21.47 16.92 -13.54
CA VAL A 98 20.25 17.23 -14.30
C VAL A 98 19.72 18.60 -13.92
N TYR A 99 19.68 18.91 -12.61
CA TYR A 99 19.29 20.25 -12.13
C TYR A 99 20.21 21.34 -12.63
N GLU A 100 21.52 21.13 -12.52
CA GLU A 100 22.52 22.11 -12.95
C GLU A 100 22.38 22.43 -14.44
N LEU A 101 22.18 21.41 -15.28
CA LEU A 101 21.94 21.59 -16.71
C LEU A 101 20.65 22.35 -16.98
N VAL A 102 19.58 21.99 -16.25
CA VAL A 102 18.26 22.61 -16.33
C VAL A 102 18.38 24.10 -16.01
N VAL A 103 18.95 24.46 -14.87
CA VAL A 103 19.15 25.85 -14.45
C VAL A 103 20.05 26.63 -15.43
N ARG A 104 21.18 26.04 -15.87
CA ARG A 104 22.15 26.74 -16.74
C ARG A 104 21.62 27.08 -18.14
N LEU A 105 20.63 26.36 -18.64
CA LEU A 105 20.12 26.54 -20.00
C LEU A 105 19.06 27.66 -20.13
N SER A 106 18.72 28.37 -19.04
CA SER A 106 17.80 29.53 -19.02
C SER A 106 16.47 29.31 -19.77
N LYS A 107 15.97 28.07 -19.74
CA LYS A 107 14.69 27.68 -20.37
C LYS A 107 13.53 27.84 -19.39
N SER A 108 12.30 27.90 -19.91
CA SER A 108 11.10 27.84 -19.06
C SER A 108 10.98 26.43 -18.48
N ILE A 109 11.39 26.30 -17.23
CA ILE A 109 11.44 25.03 -16.52
C ILE A 109 10.38 25.05 -15.43
N ASP A 110 9.55 24.01 -15.43
CA ASP A 110 8.66 23.72 -14.32
C ASP A 110 9.30 22.59 -13.50
N VAL A 111 9.59 22.86 -12.23
CA VAL A 111 10.16 21.87 -11.30
C VAL A 111 9.09 21.52 -10.29
N SER A 112 8.74 20.24 -10.19
CA SER A 112 7.75 19.75 -9.24
C SER A 112 8.27 18.50 -8.54
N THR A 113 7.91 18.30 -7.28
CA THR A 113 8.21 17.05 -6.58
C THR A 113 7.39 15.89 -7.15
N VAL A 114 7.85 14.66 -6.98
CA VAL A 114 7.11 13.45 -7.38
C VAL A 114 5.75 13.38 -6.66
N TYR A 115 5.68 13.86 -5.42
CA TYR A 115 4.45 13.99 -4.64
C TYR A 115 3.45 14.93 -5.33
N ASP A 116 3.85 16.18 -5.56
CA ASP A 116 3.00 17.20 -6.20
C ASP A 116 2.57 16.78 -7.62
N PHE A 117 3.51 16.20 -8.37
CA PHE A 117 3.26 15.74 -9.72
C PHE A 117 2.23 14.60 -9.75
N CYS A 118 2.34 13.62 -8.84
CA CYS A 118 1.37 12.55 -8.74
C CYS A 118 -0.01 13.08 -8.37
N GLU A 119 -0.08 14.03 -7.43
CA GLU A 119 -1.35 14.60 -6.98
C GLU A 119 -2.02 15.41 -8.10
N ARG A 120 -1.29 16.34 -8.72
CA ARG A 120 -1.84 17.26 -9.73
C ARG A 120 -2.10 16.59 -11.08
N ASN A 121 -1.16 15.78 -11.57
CA ASN A 121 -1.22 15.23 -12.93
C ASN A 121 -1.88 13.84 -12.98
N LEU A 122 -1.68 13.01 -11.96
CA LEU A 122 -2.16 11.63 -11.93
C LEU A 122 -3.37 11.42 -11.02
N ARG A 123 -3.65 12.36 -10.09
CA ARG A 123 -4.61 12.18 -8.99
C ARG A 123 -4.27 10.95 -8.14
N LYS A 124 -2.98 10.79 -7.85
CA LYS A 124 -2.42 9.70 -7.03
C LYS A 124 -1.59 10.28 -5.90
N ILE A 125 -1.53 9.55 -4.80
CA ILE A 125 -0.58 9.80 -3.73
C ILE A 125 0.63 8.90 -4.00
N TYR A 126 1.82 9.49 -4.05
CA TYR A 126 3.06 8.74 -4.13
C TYR A 126 3.36 8.14 -2.76
N ILE A 127 3.52 6.81 -2.70
CA ILE A 127 3.89 6.07 -1.49
C ILE A 127 5.31 5.55 -1.73
N PRO A 128 6.30 5.98 -0.93
CA PRO A 128 7.68 5.52 -1.03
C PRO A 128 7.83 4.09 -0.49
N GLU A 129 8.86 3.38 -0.92
CA GLU A 129 9.06 1.96 -0.58
C GLU A 129 9.58 1.74 0.84
N SER A 130 10.25 2.71 1.46
CA SER A 130 10.68 2.62 2.86
C SER A 130 10.05 3.68 3.76
N PHE A 131 9.95 3.37 5.06
CA PHE A 131 9.34 4.26 6.05
C PHE A 131 10.24 5.42 6.48
N GLU A 132 11.57 5.28 6.38
CA GLU A 132 12.51 6.41 6.51
C GLU A 132 12.28 7.48 5.43
N GLU A 133 11.70 7.08 4.30
CA GLU A 133 11.40 7.88 3.13
C GLU A 133 9.99 8.53 3.16
N ASN A 134 9.26 8.63 4.27
CA ASN A 134 8.00 9.39 4.27
C ASN A 134 8.11 10.80 4.87
N GLY A 135 9.19 11.14 5.57
CA GLY A 135 9.17 12.27 6.51
C GLY A 135 8.18 12.07 7.68
N LEU A 136 7.26 11.10 7.56
CA LEU A 136 6.61 10.38 8.64
C LEU A 136 7.67 9.46 9.25
N ALA A 137 8.64 10.04 9.96
CA ALA A 137 9.39 9.26 10.93
C ALA A 137 8.36 8.45 11.76
N PRO A 138 8.61 7.17 12.07
CA PRO A 138 7.80 6.46 13.07
C PRO A 138 7.62 7.29 14.36
N ASP A 139 8.59 8.16 14.64
CA ASP A 139 8.60 9.13 15.74
C ASP A 139 7.59 10.30 15.58
N ALA A 140 7.19 10.62 14.34
CA ALA A 140 6.17 11.61 14.02
C ALA A 140 4.73 11.05 14.16
N LEU A 141 4.59 9.72 14.11
CA LEU A 141 3.41 9.05 14.65
C LEU A 141 3.49 9.16 16.17
N HIS A 142 3.03 10.28 16.72
CA HIS A 142 2.98 10.48 18.16
C HIS A 142 2.35 9.27 18.84
N ALA A 143 3.19 8.46 19.50
CA ALA A 143 2.73 7.38 20.34
C ALA A 143 1.80 8.01 21.38
N PHE A 144 0.59 7.49 21.50
CA PHE A 144 -0.40 8.02 22.42
C PHE A 144 0.20 8.26 23.81
N GLY A 145 0.03 9.47 24.33
CA GLY A 145 0.47 9.80 25.70
C GLY A 145 -0.14 8.83 26.73
N PRO A 146 0.43 8.71 27.93
CA PRO A 146 -0.07 7.77 28.96
C PRO A 146 -1.55 8.00 29.27
N LEU A 147 -1.99 9.26 29.34
CA LEU A 147 -3.40 9.62 29.56
C LEU A 147 -4.29 9.16 28.40
N GLN A 148 -3.88 9.39 27.17
CA GLN A 148 -4.63 8.99 25.98
C GLN A 148 -4.73 7.47 25.86
N ARG A 149 -3.67 6.73 26.21
CA ARG A 149 -3.70 5.27 26.30
C ARG A 149 -4.66 4.79 27.38
N TRP A 150 -4.71 5.46 28.53
CA TRP A 150 -5.65 5.13 29.59
C TRP A 150 -7.09 5.33 29.14
N PHE A 151 -7.42 6.48 28.54
CA PHE A 151 -8.74 6.74 27.97
C PHE A 151 -9.13 5.73 26.90
N LYS A 152 -8.19 5.39 26.01
CA LYS A 152 -8.41 4.38 24.97
C LYS A 152 -8.76 3.02 25.57
N LYS A 153 -8.03 2.57 26.59
CA LYS A 153 -8.31 1.32 27.31
C LYS A 153 -9.65 1.35 28.04
N ALA A 154 -9.98 2.46 28.69
CA ALA A 154 -11.27 2.64 29.37
C ALA A 154 -12.44 2.57 28.37
N LEU A 155 -12.28 3.20 27.20
CA LEU A 155 -13.25 3.13 26.11
C LEU A 155 -13.41 1.70 25.60
N ASP A 156 -12.32 1.00 25.32
CA ASP A 156 -12.34 -0.39 24.85
C ASP A 156 -13.06 -1.30 25.85
N LEU A 157 -12.74 -1.17 27.14
CA LEU A 157 -13.35 -1.96 28.20
C LEU A 157 -14.86 -1.67 28.33
N SER A 158 -15.24 -0.39 28.29
CA SER A 158 -16.64 0.04 28.39
C SER A 158 -17.47 -0.47 27.21
N VAL A 159 -16.96 -0.31 25.99
CA VAL A 159 -17.63 -0.75 24.76
C VAL A 159 -17.71 -2.27 24.71
N ALA A 160 -16.61 -2.98 24.98
CA ALA A 160 -16.60 -4.44 24.98
C ALA A 160 -17.55 -5.03 26.02
N SER A 161 -17.58 -4.48 27.24
CA SER A 161 -18.50 -4.93 28.29
C SER A 161 -19.96 -4.70 27.90
N SER A 162 -20.28 -3.54 27.33
CA SER A 162 -21.63 -3.22 26.86
C SER A 162 -22.06 -4.15 25.73
N MET A 163 -21.19 -4.38 24.75
CA MET A 163 -21.44 -5.31 23.65
C MET A 163 -21.61 -6.76 24.13
N LEU A 164 -20.87 -7.19 25.15
CA LEU A 164 -21.00 -8.54 25.71
C LEU A 164 -22.38 -8.74 26.35
N VAL A 165 -22.88 -7.76 27.10
CA VAL A 165 -24.21 -7.80 27.71
C VAL A 165 -25.30 -7.83 26.64
N VAL A 166 -25.26 -6.89 25.70
CA VAL A 166 -26.26 -6.77 24.61
C VAL A 166 -26.26 -8.00 23.71
N SER A 167 -25.09 -8.55 23.40
CA SER A 167 -24.98 -9.74 22.54
C SER A 167 -25.23 -11.05 23.27
N SER A 168 -25.36 -11.08 24.60
CA SER A 168 -25.49 -12.32 25.38
C SER A 168 -26.57 -13.32 24.91
N PRO A 169 -27.74 -12.90 24.36
CA PRO A 169 -28.68 -13.86 23.78
C PRO A 169 -28.13 -14.58 22.54
N LEU A 170 -27.34 -13.88 21.72
CA LEU A 170 -26.67 -14.45 20.54
C LEU A 170 -25.58 -15.44 20.93
N TRP A 171 -24.92 -15.25 22.08
CA TRP A 171 -23.93 -16.19 22.60
C TRP A 171 -24.57 -17.53 22.96
N LEU A 172 -25.70 -17.50 23.66
CA LEU A 172 -26.46 -18.71 24.01
C LEU A 172 -26.98 -19.42 22.77
N LEU A 173 -27.59 -18.67 21.85
CA LEU A 173 -28.09 -19.20 20.57
C LEU A 173 -26.97 -19.85 19.76
N SER A 174 -25.82 -19.17 19.64
CA SER A 174 -24.68 -19.67 18.88
C SER A 174 -24.11 -20.92 19.52
N ALA A 175 -23.89 -20.92 20.84
CA ALA A 175 -23.37 -22.08 21.56
C ALA A 175 -24.29 -23.31 21.43
N TRP A 176 -25.60 -23.10 21.47
CA TRP A 176 -26.59 -24.17 21.26
C TRP A 176 -26.56 -24.69 19.82
N ARG A 177 -26.66 -23.82 18.81
CA ARG A 177 -26.63 -24.20 17.39
C ARG A 177 -25.34 -24.92 17.00
N ILE A 178 -24.20 -24.45 17.48
CA ILE A 178 -22.90 -25.09 17.24
C ILE A 178 -22.91 -26.52 17.77
N ARG A 179 -23.35 -26.74 19.02
CA ARG A 179 -23.38 -28.08 19.62
C ARG A 179 -24.33 -29.04 18.90
N VAL A 180 -25.44 -28.54 18.36
CA VAL A 180 -26.42 -29.35 17.61
C VAL A 180 -25.90 -29.70 16.22
N GLU A 181 -25.37 -28.72 15.47
CA GLU A 181 -24.98 -28.93 14.06
C GLU A 181 -23.57 -29.51 13.89
N SER A 182 -22.69 -29.28 14.85
CA SER A 182 -21.33 -29.83 14.86
C SER A 182 -20.91 -30.10 16.32
N PRO A 183 -21.14 -31.31 16.86
CA PRO A 183 -20.73 -31.65 18.22
C PRO A 183 -19.24 -31.34 18.49
N GLY A 184 -18.91 -30.90 19.72
CA GLY A 184 -17.56 -30.52 20.12
C GLY A 184 -17.46 -29.12 20.78
N PRO A 185 -16.25 -28.55 20.88
CA PRO A 185 -16.02 -27.26 21.55
C PRO A 185 -16.76 -26.11 20.85
N VAL A 186 -17.26 -25.15 21.63
CA VAL A 186 -18.00 -24.00 21.07
C VAL A 186 -17.03 -22.95 20.49
N PHE A 187 -15.87 -22.80 21.13
CA PHE A 187 -14.87 -21.82 20.73
C PHE A 187 -13.78 -22.45 19.87
N TYR A 188 -13.28 -21.66 18.93
CA TYR A 188 -12.07 -21.90 18.16
C TYR A 188 -11.04 -20.83 18.54
N GLN A 189 -9.78 -21.24 18.65
CA GLN A 189 -8.66 -20.36 18.99
C GLN A 189 -7.70 -20.33 17.81
N GLN A 190 -7.39 -19.12 17.35
CA GLN A 190 -6.41 -18.91 16.29
C GLN A 190 -5.22 -18.11 16.84
N PRO A 191 -3.98 -18.64 16.80
CA PRO A 191 -2.80 -17.88 17.20
C PRO A 191 -2.63 -16.69 16.25
N ARG A 192 -2.32 -15.52 16.82
CA ARG A 192 -2.13 -14.25 16.11
C ARG A 192 -1.06 -13.42 16.78
N LEU A 193 -0.44 -12.52 16.02
CA LEU A 193 0.48 -11.53 16.56
C LEU A 193 -0.29 -10.31 17.06
N GLY A 194 -0.04 -9.96 18.32
CA GLY A 194 -0.62 -8.81 19.01
C GLY A 194 0.36 -7.64 19.11
N ARG A 195 0.16 -6.83 20.14
CA ARG A 195 1.03 -5.70 20.44
C ARG A 195 2.44 -6.18 20.79
N ASP A 196 3.46 -5.42 20.37
CA ASP A 196 4.87 -5.72 20.68
C ASP A 196 5.28 -7.16 20.24
N GLU A 197 4.67 -7.62 19.14
CA GLU A 197 4.89 -8.96 18.55
C GLU A 197 4.55 -10.14 19.48
N THR A 198 3.79 -9.90 20.55
CA THR A 198 3.39 -10.97 21.47
C THR A 198 2.27 -11.80 20.87
N GLU A 199 2.44 -13.12 20.81
CA GLU A 199 1.39 -14.04 20.38
C GLU A 199 0.22 -14.08 21.36
N PHE A 200 -1.00 -14.13 20.84
CA PHE A 200 -2.21 -14.37 21.62
C PHE A 200 -3.21 -15.24 20.85
N ASN A 201 -4.12 -15.89 21.59
CA ASN A 201 -5.15 -16.73 21.01
C ASN A 201 -6.41 -15.91 20.72
N CYS A 202 -6.62 -15.55 19.46
CA CYS A 202 -7.81 -14.87 19.00
C CYS A 202 -9.02 -15.82 19.06
N LEU A 203 -10.00 -15.48 19.91
CA LEU A 203 -11.18 -16.30 20.16
C LEU A 203 -12.26 -16.05 19.12
N LYS A 204 -12.84 -17.13 18.59
CA LYS A 204 -14.01 -17.10 17.70
C LYS A 204 -14.99 -18.18 18.09
N PHE A 205 -16.24 -18.04 17.66
CA PHE A 205 -17.13 -19.20 17.65
C PHE A 205 -16.67 -20.16 16.55
N ARG A 206 -16.69 -21.45 16.84
CA ARG A 206 -16.37 -22.47 15.86
C ARG A 206 -17.44 -22.44 14.76
N SER A 207 -17.06 -22.03 13.56
CA SER A 207 -17.94 -22.00 12.38
C SER A 207 -17.67 -23.15 11.40
N MET A 208 -16.66 -23.98 11.67
CA MET A 208 -16.20 -25.08 10.82
C MET A 208 -16.24 -26.40 11.59
N ARG A 209 -16.32 -27.54 10.88
CA ARG A 209 -16.21 -28.87 11.49
C ARG A 209 -14.81 -29.09 12.08
N LEU A 210 -14.65 -30.03 13.01
CA LEU A 210 -13.37 -30.30 13.70
C LEU A 210 -12.24 -30.64 12.72
N ASP A 211 -12.53 -31.44 11.71
CA ASP A 211 -11.53 -31.92 10.74
C ASP A 211 -11.29 -30.94 9.57
N ALA A 212 -11.77 -29.70 9.69
CA ALA A 212 -11.69 -28.69 8.65
C ALA A 212 -10.26 -28.32 8.23
N GLU A 213 -9.29 -28.44 9.14
CA GLU A 213 -7.90 -28.07 8.90
C GLU A 213 -6.97 -29.29 8.87
N ALA A 214 -7.51 -30.51 8.79
CA ALA A 214 -6.71 -31.74 8.76
C ALA A 214 -5.73 -31.82 7.56
N GLY A 215 -5.99 -31.06 6.49
CA GLY A 215 -5.10 -30.92 5.33
C GLY A 215 -4.27 -29.62 5.29
N GLY A 216 -4.22 -28.85 6.39
CA GLY A 216 -3.54 -27.56 6.47
C GLY A 216 -4.43 -26.34 6.23
N ALA A 217 -3.89 -25.15 6.49
CA ALA A 217 -4.59 -23.88 6.33
C ALA A 217 -4.85 -23.60 4.83
N ALA A 218 -6.12 -23.44 4.47
CA ALA A 218 -6.54 -23.15 3.09
C ALA A 218 -7.42 -21.90 3.05
N PHE A 219 -7.20 -21.06 2.02
CA PHE A 219 -8.01 -19.86 1.79
C PHE A 219 -9.49 -20.22 1.68
N SER A 220 -10.35 -19.38 2.26
CA SER A 220 -11.80 -19.58 2.24
C SER A 220 -12.35 -19.49 0.82
N SER A 221 -13.11 -20.48 0.38
CA SER A 221 -13.86 -20.46 -0.88
C SER A 221 -15.32 -20.05 -0.65
N ARG A 222 -16.01 -19.61 -1.71
CA ARG A 222 -17.41 -19.15 -1.64
C ARG A 222 -18.39 -20.26 -1.20
N HIS A 223 -18.01 -21.52 -1.34
CA HIS A 223 -18.77 -22.71 -0.92
C HIS A 223 -17.83 -23.68 -0.20
N ASP A 224 -17.38 -23.29 0.99
CA ASP A 224 -16.49 -24.11 1.79
C ASP A 224 -17.27 -25.25 2.47
N LYS A 225 -17.07 -26.50 1.99
CA LYS A 225 -17.72 -27.71 2.52
C LYS A 225 -17.41 -27.96 4.00
N ARG A 226 -16.37 -27.34 4.55
CA ARG A 226 -15.94 -27.47 5.94
C ARG A 226 -16.82 -26.69 6.91
N VAL A 227 -17.56 -25.71 6.41
CA VAL A 227 -18.49 -24.87 7.17
C VAL A 227 -19.84 -25.57 7.27
N PHE A 228 -20.42 -25.64 8.47
CA PHE A 228 -21.79 -26.15 8.66
C PHE A 228 -22.83 -25.03 8.45
N PRO A 229 -24.12 -25.33 8.20
CA PRO A 229 -25.11 -24.34 7.74
C PRO A 229 -25.22 -23.09 8.62
N PHE A 230 -25.33 -23.25 9.95
CA PHE A 230 -25.33 -22.10 10.86
C PHE A 230 -23.97 -21.39 10.91
N GLY A 231 -22.87 -22.13 10.75
CA GLY A 231 -21.52 -21.59 10.61
C GLY A 231 -21.39 -20.62 9.42
N ALA A 232 -22.06 -20.90 8.30
CA ALA A 232 -22.09 -19.99 7.15
C ALA A 232 -22.81 -18.68 7.49
N THR A 233 -23.92 -18.78 8.25
CA THR A 233 -24.67 -17.60 8.74
C THR A 233 -23.83 -16.77 9.70
N MET A 234 -23.10 -17.42 10.62
CA MET A 234 -22.19 -16.73 11.54
C MET A 234 -21.11 -15.94 10.79
N ARG A 235 -20.46 -16.55 9.80
CA ARG A 235 -19.41 -15.90 8.99
C ARG A 235 -19.95 -14.74 8.14
N ALA A 236 -21.15 -14.89 7.59
CA ALA A 236 -21.80 -13.86 6.79
C ALA A 236 -22.16 -12.62 7.63
N THR A 237 -22.55 -12.84 8.89
CA THR A 237 -22.95 -11.78 9.83
C THR A 237 -21.81 -11.33 10.75
N ARG A 238 -20.63 -11.97 10.67
CA ARG A 238 -19.48 -11.78 11.58
C ARG A 238 -19.81 -12.10 13.04
N MET A 239 -20.88 -12.86 13.27
CA MET A 239 -21.26 -13.32 14.60
C MET A 239 -20.20 -14.28 15.17
N ASP A 240 -19.43 -14.97 14.32
CA ASP A 240 -18.31 -15.80 14.75
C ASP A 240 -17.17 -15.03 15.42
N GLU A 241 -17.08 -13.71 15.21
CA GLU A 241 -16.07 -12.84 15.81
C GLU A 241 -16.48 -12.28 17.18
N LEU A 242 -17.72 -12.49 17.65
CA LEU A 242 -18.19 -12.01 18.96
C LEU A 242 -17.28 -12.42 20.14
N PRO A 243 -16.69 -13.65 20.17
CA PRO A 243 -15.79 -14.02 21.26
C PRO A 243 -14.51 -13.19 21.35
N GLN A 244 -14.14 -12.43 20.32
CA GLN A 244 -13.03 -11.48 20.36
C GLN A 244 -13.25 -10.36 21.39
N LEU A 245 -14.50 -10.10 21.79
CA LEU A 245 -14.80 -9.18 22.90
C LEU A 245 -14.09 -9.62 24.18
N ILE A 246 -13.92 -10.92 24.43
CA ILE A 246 -13.16 -11.43 25.58
C ILE A 246 -11.67 -11.06 25.45
N ASN A 247 -11.09 -11.14 24.25
CA ASN A 247 -9.70 -10.70 24.02
C ASN A 247 -9.53 -9.20 24.26
N VAL A 248 -10.55 -8.38 23.96
CA VAL A 248 -10.55 -6.95 24.28
C VAL A 248 -10.57 -6.72 25.79
N LEU A 249 -11.42 -7.45 26.53
CA LEU A 249 -11.46 -7.38 27.99
C LEU A 249 -10.13 -7.82 28.65
N ARG A 250 -9.40 -8.75 28.02
CA ARG A 250 -8.05 -9.18 28.44
C ARG A 250 -6.94 -8.21 28.07
N GLY A 251 -7.24 -7.20 27.25
CA GLY A 251 -6.25 -6.24 26.76
C GLY A 251 -5.34 -6.78 25.65
N GLU A 252 -5.68 -7.93 25.07
CA GLU A 252 -4.97 -8.54 23.93
C GLU A 252 -5.41 -7.88 22.60
N LEU A 253 -6.67 -7.44 22.52
CA LEU A 253 -7.25 -6.74 21.39
C LEU A 253 -7.80 -5.36 21.78
N SER A 254 -8.06 -4.56 20.76
CA SER A 254 -8.65 -3.22 20.84
C SER A 254 -9.88 -3.16 19.94
N ILE A 255 -10.93 -2.42 20.33
CA ILE A 255 -12.14 -2.26 19.50
C ILE A 255 -11.80 -1.57 18.16
N ILE A 256 -10.85 -0.63 18.20
CA ILE A 256 -10.34 0.08 17.03
C ILE A 256 -8.82 -0.10 16.99
N GLY A 257 -8.33 -0.84 16.00
CA GLY A 257 -6.91 -1.14 15.85
C GLY A 257 -6.60 -1.84 14.53
N PRO A 258 -5.31 -2.05 14.24
CA PRO A 258 -4.90 -2.87 13.10
C PRO A 258 -5.44 -4.30 13.28
N ARG A 259 -5.74 -4.94 12.15
CA ARG A 259 -6.19 -6.33 12.17
C ARG A 259 -5.01 -7.22 12.59
N PRO A 260 -5.19 -8.13 13.55
CA PRO A 260 -4.14 -9.06 13.94
C PRO A 260 -3.89 -10.05 12.79
N GLU A 261 -2.66 -10.10 12.30
CA GLU A 261 -2.22 -11.06 11.27
C GLU A 261 -1.67 -12.34 11.89
#